data_AF-F9Y3Q7-F1
#
_entry.id   AF-F9Y3Q7-F1
#
_cell.length_a   1.000
_cell.length_b   1.000
_cell.length_c   1.000
_cell.angle_alpha   90.00
_cell.angle_beta   90.00
_cell.angle_gamma   90.00
#
_symmetry.space_group_name_H-M   'P 1'
#
loop_
_entity.id
_entity.type
_entity.pdbx_description
1 polymer ?
#
loop_
_entity_poly.entity_id
_entity_poly.type
_entity_poly.pdbx_seq_one_letter_code
_entity_poly.pdbx_strand_id
1 'polypeptide(L)'
;MVNVALAELVREGDADRFAATMAAPVPARAPLFALAALNLELARIGWISDNPLIVAMRLQWWHDIVDGRAAPSGDVALALAGLLERGLDPDLLHPMIAARGEQGDLMHFLRDTAGNLSALAGQATGARDIKALQEIGLATGIANWLLAGPALLAKGKTWLPASVSVGELAGQGLALLDRRRGLPKSDFPAALWSVHAGPVLRRAKTHEADAMAGGLAPSEAARRLSLLWRAMRGRW
;
A
#
# COMPACT_ATOMS: atom_id res chain seq x y z
N MET A 1 0.81 -12.87 -17.81
CA MET A 1 2.24 -12.51 -17.93
C MET A 1 2.47 -11.17 -17.24
N VAL A 2 3.62 -10.91 -16.63
CA VAL A 2 3.89 -9.60 -16.01
C VAL A 2 4.08 -8.56 -17.11
N ASN A 3 3.33 -7.46 -17.08
CA ASN A 3 3.55 -6.32 -17.96
C ASN A 3 4.81 -5.57 -17.47
N VAL A 4 5.83 -5.47 -18.34
CA VAL A 4 7.12 -4.84 -18.01
C VAL A 4 6.94 -3.39 -17.62
N ALA A 5 6.06 -2.63 -18.28
CA ALA A 5 5.83 -1.23 -17.97
C ALA A 5 5.31 -1.03 -16.53
N LEU A 6 4.44 -1.92 -16.06
CA LEU A 6 3.94 -1.89 -14.68
C LEU A 6 5.04 -2.21 -13.67
N ALA A 7 5.87 -3.22 -13.98
CA ALA A 7 6.98 -3.60 -13.11
C ALA A 7 8.01 -2.47 -12.98
N GLU A 8 8.34 -1.79 -14.09
CA GLU A 8 9.25 -0.65 -14.11
C GLU A 8 8.68 0.56 -13.33
N LEU A 9 7.41 0.90 -13.54
CA LEU A 9 6.73 1.96 -12.79
C LEU A 9 6.79 1.70 -11.27
N VAL A 10 6.58 0.44 -10.85
CA VAL A 10 6.68 0.07 -9.43
C VAL A 10 8.13 0.04 -8.95
N ARG A 11 9.09 -0.37 -9.77
CA ARG A 11 10.53 -0.35 -9.43
C ARG A 11 11.01 1.06 -9.11
N GLU A 12 10.55 2.04 -9.87
CA GLU A 12 10.92 3.45 -9.73
C GLU A 12 10.15 4.14 -8.59
N GLY A 13 8.86 3.87 -8.46
CA GLY A 13 7.99 4.53 -7.48
C GLY A 13 7.95 3.88 -6.10
N ASP A 14 8.20 2.57 -5.98
CA ASP A 14 8.11 1.80 -4.74
C ASP A 14 9.01 0.54 -4.80
N ALA A 15 10.33 0.76 -4.68
CA ALA A 15 11.34 -0.30 -4.77
C ALA A 15 11.11 -1.45 -3.78
N ASP A 16 10.50 -1.19 -2.63
CA ASP A 16 10.19 -2.20 -1.63
C ASP A 16 9.03 -3.09 -2.02
N ARG A 17 7.95 -2.48 -2.52
CA ARG A 17 6.83 -3.24 -3.06
C ARG A 17 7.24 -3.99 -4.32
N PHE A 18 8.13 -3.42 -5.13
CA PHE A 18 8.74 -4.13 -6.27
C PHE A 18 9.48 -5.39 -5.79
N ALA A 19 10.41 -5.25 -4.85
CA ALA A 19 11.17 -6.38 -4.32
C ALA A 19 10.24 -7.44 -3.69
N ALA A 20 9.27 -7.01 -2.88
CA ALA A 20 8.29 -7.88 -2.25
C ALA A 20 7.45 -8.66 -3.28
N THR A 21 7.05 -8.00 -4.37
CA THR A 21 6.31 -8.63 -5.47
C THR A 21 7.19 -9.61 -6.24
N MET A 22 8.45 -9.30 -6.47
CA MET A 22 9.41 -10.21 -7.11
C MET A 22 9.70 -11.45 -6.26
N ALA A 23 9.58 -11.35 -4.94
CA ALA A 23 9.71 -12.46 -4.01
C ALA A 23 8.46 -13.36 -3.94
N ALA A 24 7.32 -12.92 -4.50
CA ALA A 24 6.11 -13.72 -4.56
C ALA A 24 6.20 -14.83 -5.65
N PRO A 25 5.40 -15.90 -5.55
CA PRO A 25 5.27 -16.91 -6.60
C PRO A 25 4.91 -16.28 -7.95
N VAL A 26 5.45 -16.81 -9.04
CA VAL A 26 5.26 -16.26 -10.40
C VAL A 26 3.79 -15.98 -10.76
N PRO A 27 2.81 -16.87 -10.46
CA PRO A 27 1.40 -16.60 -10.76
C PRO A 27 0.81 -15.39 -10.03
N ALA A 28 1.36 -15.01 -8.87
CA ALA A 28 0.89 -13.89 -8.07
C ALA A 28 1.46 -12.54 -8.54
N ARG A 29 2.57 -12.51 -9.29
CA ARG A 29 3.29 -11.25 -9.58
C ARG A 29 2.50 -10.28 -10.45
N ALA A 30 1.83 -10.78 -11.49
CA ALA A 30 1.09 -9.93 -12.43
C ALA A 30 -0.04 -9.12 -11.75
N PRO A 31 -0.97 -9.74 -10.99
CA PRO A 31 -2.00 -8.97 -10.27
C PRO A 31 -1.40 -8.03 -9.21
N LEU A 32 -0.34 -8.45 -8.52
CA LEU A 32 0.33 -7.62 -7.53
C LEU A 32 0.96 -6.38 -8.18
N PHE A 33 1.65 -6.51 -9.32
CA PHE A 33 2.20 -5.36 -10.03
C PHE A 33 1.10 -4.41 -10.54
N ALA A 34 -0.02 -4.93 -11.03
CA ALA A 34 -1.15 -4.10 -11.46
C ALA A 34 -1.71 -3.25 -10.31
N LEU A 35 -1.95 -3.86 -9.15
CA LEU A 35 -2.46 -3.15 -7.97
C LEU A 35 -1.43 -2.18 -7.37
N ALA A 36 -0.14 -2.57 -7.36
CA ALA A 36 0.94 -1.69 -6.93
C ALA A 36 1.06 -0.44 -7.82
N ALA A 37 0.96 -0.63 -9.13
CA ALA A 37 1.00 0.45 -10.12
C ALA A 37 -0.23 1.36 -10.02
N LEU A 38 -1.43 0.79 -9.83
CA LEU A 38 -2.64 1.55 -9.55
C LEU A 38 -2.47 2.43 -8.31
N ASN A 39 -1.94 1.90 -7.22
CA ASN A 39 -1.73 2.69 -6.01
C ASN A 39 -0.78 3.87 -6.24
N LEU A 40 0.27 3.70 -7.04
CA LEU A 40 1.18 4.80 -7.40
C LEU A 40 0.47 5.86 -8.26
N GLU A 41 -0.30 5.44 -9.25
CA GLU A 41 -1.14 6.33 -10.07
C GLU A 41 -2.13 7.12 -9.21
N LEU A 42 -2.82 6.47 -8.26
CA LEU A 42 -3.77 7.15 -7.37
C LEU A 42 -3.07 8.12 -6.41
N ALA A 43 -1.94 7.70 -5.83
CA ALA A 43 -1.18 8.52 -4.88
C ALA A 43 -0.59 9.79 -5.51
N ARG A 44 -0.26 9.75 -6.82
CA ARG A 44 0.27 10.93 -7.51
C ARG A 44 -0.79 11.96 -7.89
N ILE A 45 -2.08 11.61 -7.94
CA ILE A 45 -3.14 12.51 -8.46
C ILE A 45 -3.15 13.85 -7.75
N GLY A 46 -3.03 13.86 -6.42
CA GLY A 46 -2.99 15.11 -5.62
C GLY A 46 -1.73 15.96 -5.83
N TRP A 47 -0.79 15.52 -6.66
CA TRP A 47 0.44 16.23 -7.00
C TRP A 47 0.52 16.62 -8.50
N ILE A 48 -0.45 16.20 -9.32
CA ILE A 48 -0.45 16.48 -10.77
C ILE A 48 -0.86 17.93 -11.05
N SER A 49 -1.69 18.53 -10.20
CA SER A 49 -2.17 19.90 -10.38
C SER A 49 -2.63 20.50 -9.06
N ASP A 50 -2.41 21.81 -8.90
CA ASP A 50 -2.98 22.60 -7.80
C ASP A 50 -4.46 22.95 -8.03
N ASN A 51 -5.01 22.69 -9.22
CA ASN A 51 -6.42 22.93 -9.52
C ASN A 51 -7.29 21.77 -8.98
N PRO A 52 -8.15 22.00 -7.97
CA PRO A 52 -8.96 20.94 -7.36
C PRO A 52 -9.93 20.29 -8.37
N LEU A 53 -10.38 21.03 -9.38
CA LEU A 53 -11.26 20.49 -10.41
C LEU A 53 -10.56 19.45 -11.28
N ILE A 54 -9.28 19.68 -11.65
CA ILE A 54 -8.49 18.72 -12.44
C ILE A 54 -8.27 17.43 -11.64
N VAL A 55 -7.99 17.56 -10.35
CA VAL A 55 -7.86 16.43 -9.42
C VAL A 55 -9.17 15.64 -9.34
N ALA A 56 -10.29 16.32 -9.11
CA ALA A 56 -11.61 15.69 -9.03
C ALA A 56 -11.99 14.96 -10.32
N MET A 57 -11.75 15.56 -11.49
CA MET A 57 -11.98 14.92 -12.78
C MET A 57 -11.14 13.66 -12.96
N ARG A 58 -9.87 13.67 -12.53
CA ARG A 58 -9.00 12.50 -12.64
C ARG A 58 -9.42 11.37 -11.70
N LEU A 59 -9.90 11.69 -10.50
CA LEU A 59 -10.47 10.71 -9.57
C LEU A 59 -11.77 10.14 -10.12
N GLN A 60 -12.66 10.98 -10.64
CA GLN A 60 -13.91 10.53 -11.26
C GLN A 60 -13.63 9.59 -12.44
N TRP A 61 -12.64 9.89 -13.27
CA TRP A 61 -12.24 8.99 -14.36
C TRP A 61 -11.86 7.59 -13.85
N TRP A 62 -11.16 7.49 -12.70
CA TRP A 62 -10.87 6.18 -12.11
C TRP A 62 -12.13 5.48 -11.58
N HIS A 63 -13.08 6.20 -10.98
CA HIS A 63 -14.40 5.63 -10.64
C HIS A 63 -15.09 5.09 -11.90
N ASP A 64 -15.09 5.85 -13.00
CA ASP A 64 -15.72 5.44 -14.24
C ASP A 64 -15.05 4.20 -14.87
N ILE A 65 -13.72 4.04 -14.71
CA ILE A 65 -13.02 2.80 -15.08
C ILE A 65 -13.50 1.62 -14.23
N VAL A 66 -13.63 1.81 -12.91
CA VAL A 66 -14.10 0.76 -12.00
C VAL A 66 -15.55 0.36 -12.31
N ASP A 67 -16.39 1.33 -12.66
CA ASP A 67 -17.80 1.14 -13.01
C ASP A 67 -18.03 0.61 -14.44
N GLY A 68 -16.97 0.49 -15.26
CA GLY A 68 -17.10 0.15 -16.68
C GLY A 68 -17.79 1.24 -17.53
N ARG A 69 -17.83 2.49 -17.04
CA ARG A 69 -18.41 3.66 -17.71
C ARG A 69 -17.42 4.39 -18.61
N ALA A 70 -16.13 4.10 -18.48
CA ALA A 70 -15.06 4.63 -19.32
C ALA A 70 -14.22 3.50 -19.92
N ALA A 71 -13.76 3.68 -21.16
CA ALA A 71 -12.83 2.75 -21.79
C ALA A 71 -11.43 2.88 -21.13
N PRO A 72 -10.82 1.77 -20.67
CA PRO A 72 -9.49 1.80 -20.08
C PRO A 72 -8.45 2.23 -21.10
N SER A 73 -7.58 3.17 -20.70
CA SER A 73 -6.48 3.66 -21.51
C SER A 73 -5.20 3.74 -20.67
N GLY A 74 -4.10 3.23 -21.24
CA GLY A 74 -2.82 3.05 -20.56
C GLY A 74 -2.71 1.72 -19.80
N ASP A 75 -1.47 1.28 -19.57
CA ASP A 75 -1.16 -0.04 -19.00
C ASP A 75 -1.85 -0.33 -17.66
N VAL A 76 -1.94 0.67 -16.79
CA VAL A 76 -2.51 0.53 -15.44
C VAL A 76 -4.02 0.33 -15.51
N ALA A 77 -4.72 1.13 -16.31
CA ALA A 77 -6.18 1.02 -16.46
C ALA A 77 -6.57 -0.28 -17.17
N LEU A 78 -5.81 -0.69 -18.19
CA LEU A 78 -6.00 -1.98 -18.87
C LEU A 78 -5.80 -3.16 -17.91
N ALA A 79 -4.77 -3.10 -17.06
CA ALA A 79 -4.54 -4.13 -16.07
C ALA A 79 -5.63 -4.17 -14.99
N LEU A 80 -6.12 -3.01 -14.54
CA LEU A 80 -7.24 -2.93 -13.60
C LEU A 80 -8.52 -3.52 -14.21
N ALA A 81 -8.86 -3.17 -15.44
CA ALA A 81 -10.02 -3.73 -16.14
C ALA A 81 -9.94 -5.27 -16.19
N GLY A 82 -8.78 -5.83 -16.54
CA GLY A 82 -8.59 -7.28 -16.53
C GLY A 82 -8.68 -7.93 -15.15
N LEU A 83 -8.42 -7.20 -14.05
CA LEU A 83 -8.67 -7.70 -12.69
C LEU A 83 -10.14 -7.63 -12.30
N LEU A 84 -10.85 -6.57 -12.69
CA LEU A 84 -12.30 -6.42 -12.48
C LEU A 84 -13.08 -7.54 -13.18
N GLU A 85 -12.72 -7.87 -14.42
CA GLU A 85 -13.28 -9.04 -15.15
C GLU A 85 -13.05 -10.37 -14.41
N ARG A 86 -12.00 -10.45 -13.60
CA ARG A 86 -11.66 -11.62 -12.77
C ARG A 86 -12.30 -11.57 -11.39
N GLY A 87 -13.23 -10.65 -11.17
CA GLY A 87 -14.02 -10.53 -9.94
C GLY A 87 -13.31 -9.82 -8.81
N LEU A 88 -12.39 -8.89 -9.11
CA LEU A 88 -11.85 -7.95 -8.12
C LEU A 88 -12.97 -7.03 -7.61
N ASP A 89 -13.01 -6.76 -6.30
CA ASP A 89 -14.14 -6.08 -5.64
C ASP A 89 -14.12 -4.54 -5.84
N PRO A 90 -15.11 -3.96 -6.55
CA PRO A 90 -15.25 -2.50 -6.69
C PRO A 90 -15.46 -1.77 -5.36
N ASP A 91 -16.08 -2.41 -4.36
CA ASP A 91 -16.41 -1.79 -3.09
C ASP A 91 -15.15 -1.50 -2.24
N LEU A 92 -14.03 -2.14 -2.55
CA LEU A 92 -12.71 -1.82 -1.99
C LEU A 92 -11.98 -0.74 -2.80
N LEU A 93 -12.23 -0.66 -4.11
CA LEU A 93 -11.58 0.29 -5.02
C LEU A 93 -12.14 1.70 -4.90
N HIS A 94 -13.46 1.86 -4.78
CA HIS A 94 -14.06 3.19 -4.68
C HIS A 94 -13.57 3.98 -3.46
N PRO A 95 -13.48 3.42 -2.24
CA PRO A 95 -12.90 4.13 -1.10
C PRO A 95 -11.42 4.46 -1.31
N MET A 96 -10.64 3.58 -1.97
CA MET A 96 -9.23 3.87 -2.30
C MET A 96 -9.07 5.11 -3.18
N ILE A 97 -10.00 5.33 -4.11
CA ILE A 97 -10.00 6.47 -5.03
C ILE A 97 -10.52 7.70 -4.29
N ALA A 98 -11.67 7.60 -3.61
CA ALA A 98 -12.31 8.70 -2.90
C ALA A 98 -11.39 9.33 -1.84
N ALA A 99 -10.71 8.49 -1.05
CA ALA A 99 -9.78 8.93 0.00
C ALA A 99 -8.64 9.83 -0.51
N ARG A 100 -8.35 9.88 -1.83
CA ARG A 100 -7.34 10.78 -2.40
C ARG A 100 -7.81 12.22 -2.60
N GLY A 101 -9.12 12.43 -2.66
CA GLY A 101 -9.73 13.77 -2.77
C GLY A 101 -10.25 14.32 -1.44
N GLU A 102 -10.38 13.47 -0.43
CA GLU A 102 -10.98 13.83 0.85
C GLU A 102 -9.93 14.32 1.87
N GLN A 103 -10.35 15.27 2.71
CA GLN A 103 -9.64 15.63 3.93
C GLN A 103 -10.33 14.89 5.08
N GLY A 104 -9.57 14.20 5.94
CA GLY A 104 -10.20 13.40 6.98
C GLY A 104 -9.24 12.77 7.97
N ASP A 105 -9.80 11.85 8.75
CA ASP A 105 -9.07 11.08 9.74
C ASP A 105 -7.97 10.24 9.09
N LEU A 106 -6.75 10.34 9.64
CA LEU A 106 -5.59 9.65 9.10
C LEU A 106 -5.78 8.13 9.08
N MET A 107 -6.40 7.57 10.12
CA MET A 107 -6.59 6.12 10.21
C MET A 107 -7.61 5.62 9.20
N HIS A 108 -8.67 6.39 8.96
CA HIS A 108 -9.62 6.14 7.88
C HIS A 108 -8.92 6.20 6.51
N PHE A 109 -8.18 7.28 6.23
CA PHE A 109 -7.40 7.41 5.00
C PHE A 109 -6.42 6.24 4.77
N LEU A 110 -5.68 5.83 5.80
CA LEU A 110 -4.73 4.72 5.69
C LEU A 110 -5.42 3.36 5.52
N ARG A 111 -6.60 3.17 6.10
CA ARG A 111 -7.40 1.96 5.92
C ARG A 111 -7.92 1.89 4.48
N ASP A 112 -8.51 2.97 4.01
CA ASP A 112 -9.13 3.03 2.70
C ASP A 112 -8.10 3.00 1.59
N THR A 113 -6.88 3.48 1.82
CA THR A 113 -5.80 3.41 0.82
C THR A 113 -4.93 2.16 0.96
N ALA A 114 -4.11 2.07 2.01
CA ALA A 114 -3.15 0.98 2.18
C ALA A 114 -3.81 -0.34 2.61
N GLY A 115 -4.86 -0.27 3.43
CA GLY A 115 -5.64 -1.43 3.84
C GLY A 115 -6.34 -2.09 2.66
N ASN A 116 -7.17 -1.34 1.94
CA ASN A 116 -7.90 -1.86 0.77
C ASN A 116 -6.95 -2.36 -0.31
N LEU A 117 -5.81 -1.70 -0.53
CA LEU A 117 -4.77 -2.18 -1.45
C LEU A 117 -4.30 -3.60 -1.10
N SER A 118 -4.03 -3.88 0.19
CA SER A 118 -3.61 -5.22 0.62
C SER A 118 -4.76 -6.23 0.59
N ALA A 119 -6.00 -5.81 0.85
CA ALA A 119 -7.18 -6.65 0.72
C ALA A 119 -7.39 -7.10 -0.74
N LEU A 120 -7.35 -6.16 -1.68
CA LEU A 120 -7.42 -6.41 -3.13
C LEU A 120 -6.26 -7.29 -3.62
N ALA A 121 -5.05 -7.07 -3.09
CA ALA A 121 -3.91 -7.94 -3.38
C ALA A 121 -4.16 -9.38 -2.91
N GLY A 122 -4.79 -9.54 -1.75
CA GLY A 122 -5.28 -10.81 -1.25
C GLY A 122 -6.26 -11.47 -2.20
N GLN A 123 -7.32 -10.77 -2.56
CA GLN A 123 -8.35 -11.26 -3.47
C GLN A 123 -7.75 -11.71 -4.81
N ALA A 124 -6.89 -10.88 -5.41
CA ALA A 124 -6.26 -11.16 -6.69
C ALA A 124 -5.25 -12.31 -6.65
N THR A 125 -4.78 -12.71 -5.46
CA THR A 125 -3.85 -13.83 -5.26
C THR A 125 -4.50 -15.07 -4.64
N GLY A 126 -5.82 -15.05 -4.39
CA GLY A 126 -6.56 -16.19 -3.85
C GLY A 126 -6.44 -16.36 -2.33
N ALA A 127 -6.22 -15.26 -1.60
CA ALA A 127 -6.18 -15.27 -0.14
C ALA A 127 -7.56 -15.59 0.47
N ARG A 128 -7.54 -16.20 1.66
CA ARG A 128 -8.75 -16.58 2.40
C ARG A 128 -9.18 -15.54 3.42
N ASP A 129 -8.22 -14.87 4.06
CA ASP A 129 -8.50 -13.87 5.10
C ASP A 129 -8.23 -12.46 4.58
N ILE A 130 -9.16 -11.97 3.77
CA ILE A 130 -9.10 -10.62 3.18
C ILE A 130 -9.10 -9.53 4.26
N LYS A 131 -9.82 -9.76 5.37
CA LYS A 131 -9.88 -8.82 6.49
C LYS A 131 -8.53 -8.71 7.20
N ALA A 132 -7.86 -9.83 7.49
CA ALA A 132 -6.52 -9.78 8.06
C ALA A 132 -5.54 -9.06 7.12
N LEU A 133 -5.64 -9.28 5.80
CA LEU A 133 -4.81 -8.57 4.83
C LEU A 133 -5.09 -7.06 4.81
N GLN A 134 -6.36 -6.63 4.99
CA GLN A 134 -6.70 -5.22 5.14
C GLN A 134 -6.07 -4.61 6.41
N GLU A 135 -6.14 -5.31 7.55
CA GLU A 135 -5.55 -4.87 8.82
C GLU A 135 -4.02 -4.77 8.72
N ILE A 136 -3.37 -5.73 8.06
CA ILE A 136 -1.93 -5.74 7.80
C ILE A 136 -1.53 -4.65 6.80
N GLY A 137 -2.37 -4.38 5.81
CA GLY A 137 -2.22 -3.27 4.88
C GLY A 137 -2.27 -1.92 5.59
N LEU A 138 -3.22 -1.74 6.51
CA LEU A 138 -3.32 -0.56 7.36
C LEU A 138 -2.04 -0.39 8.22
N ALA A 139 -1.55 -1.46 8.85
CA ALA A 139 -0.28 -1.41 9.58
C ALA A 139 0.91 -0.99 8.69
N THR A 140 0.90 -1.43 7.43
CA THR A 140 1.91 -1.05 6.44
C THR A 140 1.77 0.42 6.04
N GLY A 141 0.53 0.91 5.89
CA GLY A 141 0.22 2.32 5.68
C GLY A 141 0.73 3.20 6.80
N ILE A 142 0.54 2.79 8.06
CA ILE A 142 1.06 3.52 9.23
C ILE A 142 2.59 3.58 9.18
N ALA A 143 3.27 2.45 8.92
CA ALA A 143 4.72 2.43 8.82
C ALA A 143 5.24 3.38 7.72
N ASN A 144 4.61 3.37 6.55
CA ASN A 144 4.97 4.23 5.43
C ASN A 144 4.70 5.71 5.72
N TRP A 145 3.60 6.02 6.40
CA TRP A 145 3.27 7.38 6.80
C TRP A 145 4.32 7.93 7.78
N LEU A 146 4.72 7.13 8.77
CA LEU A 146 5.77 7.50 9.71
C LEU A 146 7.13 7.70 9.02
N LEU A 147 7.48 6.85 8.05
CA LEU A 147 8.67 7.04 7.22
C LEU A 147 8.63 8.34 6.39
N ALA A 148 7.44 8.75 5.96
CA ALA A 148 7.24 9.98 5.18
C ALA A 148 7.26 11.26 6.04
N GLY A 149 7.23 11.15 7.37
CA GLY A 149 7.20 12.27 8.31
C GLY A 149 8.18 13.40 8.00
N PRO A 150 9.49 13.13 7.80
CA PRO A 150 10.47 14.18 7.50
C PRO A 150 10.19 14.91 6.17
N ALA A 151 9.76 14.17 5.14
CA ALA A 151 9.43 14.73 3.84
C ALA A 151 8.13 15.56 3.87
N LEU A 152 7.15 15.16 4.69
CA LEU A 152 5.91 15.91 4.91
C LEU A 152 6.20 17.21 5.67
N LEU A 153 7.02 17.15 6.72
CA LEU A 153 7.47 18.31 7.50
C LEU A 153 8.26 19.31 6.65
N ALA A 154 9.20 18.82 5.83
CA ALA A 154 9.98 19.67 4.92
C ALA A 154 9.11 20.42 3.90
N LYS A 155 7.92 19.88 3.58
CA LYS A 155 6.92 20.51 2.71
C LYS A 155 5.91 21.38 3.49
N GLY A 156 6.12 21.60 4.78
CA GLY A 156 5.21 22.38 5.63
C GLY A 156 3.83 21.74 5.83
N LYS A 157 3.67 20.45 5.53
CA LYS A 157 2.39 19.75 5.72
C LYS A 157 2.28 19.25 7.15
N THR A 158 1.09 19.42 7.75
CA THR A 158 0.74 18.73 8.98
C THR A 158 0.76 17.22 8.73
N TRP A 159 1.73 16.52 9.33
CA TRP A 159 1.92 15.10 9.11
C TRP A 159 1.23 14.24 10.18
N LEU A 160 1.04 14.74 11.39
CA LEU A 160 0.25 14.11 12.45
C LEU A 160 -0.61 15.14 13.18
N PRO A 161 -1.84 14.79 13.58
CA PRO A 161 -2.61 15.60 14.52
C PRO A 161 -1.84 15.76 15.85
N ALA A 162 -1.94 16.93 16.49
CA ALA A 162 -1.25 17.20 17.75
C ALA A 162 -1.65 16.24 18.89
N SER A 163 -2.83 15.60 18.78
CA SER A 163 -3.34 14.62 19.73
C SER A 163 -2.79 13.20 19.54
N VAL A 164 -2.05 12.93 18.46
CA VAL A 164 -1.58 11.59 18.10
C VAL A 164 -0.07 11.50 18.31
N SER A 165 0.35 10.60 19.22
CA SER A 165 1.77 10.30 19.40
C SER A 165 2.27 9.28 18.37
N VAL A 166 3.55 9.38 18.01
CA VAL A 166 4.21 8.40 17.13
C VAL A 166 4.21 7.04 17.79
N GLY A 167 4.49 6.99 19.09
CA GLY A 167 4.56 5.75 19.86
C GLY A 167 3.24 4.99 19.92
N GLU A 168 2.13 5.71 20.15
CA GLU A 168 0.78 5.13 20.17
C GLU A 168 0.38 4.61 18.79
N LEU A 169 0.55 5.44 17.74
CA LEU A 169 0.22 5.06 16.38
C LEU A 169 1.04 3.83 15.92
N ALA A 170 2.32 3.80 16.26
CA ALA A 170 3.18 2.65 16.01
C ALA A 170 2.72 1.40 16.79
N GLY A 171 2.27 1.58 18.04
CA GLY A 171 1.68 0.53 18.86
C GLY A 171 0.42 -0.07 18.24
N GLN A 172 -0.49 0.76 17.75
CA GLN A 172 -1.69 0.32 17.01
C GLN A 172 -1.32 -0.45 15.74
N GLY A 173 -0.35 0.06 14.98
CA GLY A 173 0.18 -0.62 13.80
C GLY A 173 0.74 -2.00 14.13
N LEU A 174 1.50 -2.16 15.22
CA LEU A 174 2.03 -3.46 15.64
C LEU A 174 0.91 -4.45 16.01
N ALA A 175 -0.15 -3.99 16.69
CA ALA A 175 -1.28 -4.84 17.06
C ALA A 175 -2.04 -5.37 15.83
N LEU A 176 -2.25 -4.52 14.81
CA LEU A 176 -2.81 -4.92 13.52
C LEU A 176 -1.90 -5.90 12.77
N LEU A 177 -0.60 -5.65 12.83
CA LEU A 177 0.41 -6.43 12.13
C LEU A 177 0.60 -7.86 12.68
N ASP A 178 0.22 -8.10 13.93
CA ASP A 178 0.27 -9.42 14.56
C ASP A 178 -0.67 -10.45 13.93
N ARG A 179 -1.67 -9.99 13.15
CA ARG A 179 -2.58 -10.86 12.37
C ARG A 179 -1.83 -11.77 11.39
N ARG A 180 -0.63 -11.37 10.98
CA ARG A 180 0.29 -12.16 10.14
C ARG A 180 0.61 -13.55 10.69
N ARG A 181 0.60 -13.72 12.02
CA ARG A 181 0.94 -14.99 12.67
C ARG A 181 -0.09 -16.09 12.38
N GLY A 182 -1.34 -15.71 12.10
CA GLY A 182 -2.43 -16.64 11.82
C GLY A 182 -2.71 -16.85 10.32
N LEU A 183 -2.01 -16.15 9.43
CA LEU A 183 -2.31 -16.21 8.01
C LEU A 183 -2.00 -17.60 7.41
N PRO A 184 -2.90 -18.17 6.62
CA PRO A 184 -2.60 -19.38 5.88
C PRO A 184 -1.59 -19.09 4.76
N LYS A 185 -0.88 -20.14 4.31
CA LYS A 185 0.12 -20.03 3.23
C LYS A 185 -0.42 -19.42 1.92
N SER A 186 -1.72 -19.60 1.65
CA SER A 186 -2.42 -19.01 0.49
C SER A 186 -2.36 -17.49 0.47
N ASP A 187 -2.28 -16.86 1.65
CA ASP A 187 -2.43 -15.42 1.83
C ASP A 187 -1.06 -14.73 1.89
N PHE A 188 0.00 -15.54 1.97
CA PHE A 188 1.38 -15.11 2.07
C PHE A 188 1.84 -14.21 0.91
N PRO A 189 1.50 -14.45 -0.37
CA PRO A 189 1.94 -13.60 -1.48
C PRO A 189 1.56 -12.13 -1.31
N ALA A 190 0.30 -11.84 -0.94
CA ALA A 190 -0.17 -10.48 -0.69
C ALA A 190 0.44 -9.90 0.59
N ALA A 191 0.59 -10.73 1.62
CA ALA A 191 1.14 -10.29 2.90
C ALA A 191 2.59 -9.79 2.78
N LEU A 192 3.38 -10.26 1.79
CA LEU A 192 4.79 -9.87 1.58
C LEU A 192 4.99 -8.35 1.51
N TRP A 193 3.99 -7.58 1.09
CA TRP A 193 4.05 -6.10 1.07
C TRP A 193 4.21 -5.46 2.45
N SER A 194 3.94 -6.19 3.53
CA SER A 194 4.07 -5.72 4.91
C SER A 194 5.43 -5.99 5.55
N VAL A 195 6.38 -6.56 4.79
CA VAL A 195 7.67 -7.08 5.28
C VAL A 195 8.44 -6.08 6.14
N HIS A 196 8.50 -4.81 5.72
CA HIS A 196 9.26 -3.75 6.40
C HIS A 196 8.48 -3.08 7.53
N ALA A 197 7.15 -3.23 7.59
CA ALA A 197 6.33 -2.53 8.57
C ALA A 197 6.76 -2.82 10.01
N GLY A 198 7.09 -4.08 10.32
CA GLY A 198 7.43 -4.50 11.69
C GLY A 198 8.66 -3.78 12.27
N PRO A 199 9.83 -3.85 11.61
CA PRO A 199 11.01 -3.09 12.03
C PRO A 199 10.77 -1.58 12.19
N VAL A 200 10.09 -0.96 11.23
CA VAL A 200 9.77 0.48 11.24
C VAL A 200 8.90 0.84 12.45
N LEU A 201 7.80 0.11 12.65
CA LEU A 201 6.87 0.38 13.76
C LEU A 201 7.51 0.12 15.12
N ARG A 202 8.34 -0.92 15.28
CA ARG A 202 9.07 -1.15 16.54
C ARG A 202 10.04 -0.02 16.87
N ARG A 203 10.74 0.49 15.85
CA ARG A 203 11.65 1.62 16.01
C ARG A 203 10.87 2.89 16.36
N ALA A 204 9.81 3.19 15.62
CA ALA A 204 8.95 4.33 15.89
C ALA A 204 8.35 4.30 17.31
N LYS A 205 7.96 3.11 17.80
CA LYS A 205 7.43 2.95 19.16
C LYS A 205 8.44 3.25 20.28
N THR A 206 9.73 3.05 20.02
CA THR A 206 10.78 3.16 21.05
C THR A 206 11.66 4.40 20.90
N HIS A 207 11.74 4.94 19.68
CA HIS A 207 12.58 6.06 19.30
C HIS A 207 11.73 7.06 18.49
N GLU A 208 10.73 7.66 19.13
CA GLU A 208 9.75 8.52 18.44
C GLU A 208 10.40 9.70 17.69
N ALA A 209 11.49 10.25 18.23
CA ALA A 209 12.27 11.32 17.60
C ALA A 209 12.81 10.94 16.20
N ASP A 210 13.06 9.64 15.95
CA ASP A 210 13.54 9.17 14.64
C ASP A 210 12.50 9.36 13.54
N ALA A 211 11.21 9.45 13.88
CA ALA A 211 10.15 9.74 12.91
C ALA A 211 10.30 11.14 12.30
N MET A 212 10.84 12.09 13.06
CA MET A 212 11.13 13.44 12.58
C MET A 212 12.54 13.54 11.99
N ALA A 213 13.50 12.78 12.54
CA ALA A 213 14.90 12.81 12.09
C ALA A 213 15.20 11.91 10.87
N GLY A 214 14.23 11.10 10.40
CA GLY A 214 14.41 10.17 9.28
C GLY A 214 15.16 8.88 9.64
N GLY A 215 15.26 8.56 10.93
CA GLY A 215 15.97 7.38 11.44
C GLY A 215 15.18 6.07 11.38
N LEU A 216 13.91 6.09 10.97
CA LEU A 216 13.04 4.90 11.04
C LEU A 216 13.36 3.80 10.02
N ALA A 217 13.99 4.16 8.89
CA ALA A 217 14.22 3.22 7.80
C ALA A 217 15.26 2.14 8.20
N PRO A 218 14.94 0.85 8.05
CA PRO A 218 15.94 -0.20 8.18
C PRO A 218 16.96 -0.12 7.04
N SER A 219 18.18 -0.64 7.26
CA SER A 219 19.20 -0.71 6.21
C SER A 219 18.74 -1.58 5.03
N GLU A 220 19.20 -1.25 3.83
CA GLU A 220 18.86 -2.00 2.61
C GLU A 220 19.18 -3.49 2.72
N ALA A 221 20.34 -3.83 3.31
CA ALA A 221 20.75 -5.20 3.55
C ALA A 221 19.77 -5.95 4.47
N ALA A 222 19.34 -5.31 5.57
CA ALA A 222 18.37 -5.90 6.50
C ALA A 222 17.00 -6.14 5.82
N ARG A 223 16.57 -5.22 4.95
CA ARG A 223 15.33 -5.34 4.18
C ARG A 223 15.37 -6.51 3.22
N ARG A 224 16.44 -6.61 2.42
CA ARG A 224 16.63 -7.70 1.44
C ARG A 224 16.72 -9.06 2.13
N LEU A 225 17.50 -9.18 3.20
CA LEU A 225 17.63 -10.42 3.95
C LEU A 225 16.30 -10.87 4.58
N SER A 226 15.58 -9.93 5.20
CA SER A 226 14.27 -10.19 5.80
C SER A 226 13.24 -10.68 4.77
N LEU A 227 13.23 -10.06 3.59
CA LEU A 227 12.34 -10.45 2.50
C LEU A 227 12.68 -11.84 1.95
N LEU A 228 13.96 -12.10 1.65
CA LEU A 228 14.42 -13.40 1.17
C LEU A 228 14.07 -14.52 2.15
N TRP A 229 14.33 -14.30 3.44
CA TRP A 229 14.02 -15.26 4.49
C TRP A 229 12.54 -15.64 4.56
N ARG A 230 11.66 -14.65 4.47
CA ARG A 230 10.21 -14.86 4.50
C ARG A 230 9.73 -15.54 3.23
N ALA A 231 10.21 -15.11 2.06
CA ALA A 231 9.89 -15.72 0.78
C ALA A 231 10.24 -17.22 0.75
N MET A 232 11.41 -17.59 1.28
CA MET A 232 11.83 -19.00 1.38
C MET A 232 10.98 -19.81 2.36
N ARG A 233 10.57 -19.22 3.50
CA ARG A 233 9.83 -19.93 4.54
C ARG A 233 8.31 -20.01 4.29
N GLY A 234 7.76 -19.11 3.47
CA GLY A 234 6.33 -18.98 3.21
C GLY A 234 5.51 -18.67 4.47
N ARG A 235 6.13 -18.08 5.49
CA ARG A 235 5.54 -17.73 6.80
C ARG A 235 6.26 -16.55 7.44
N TRP A 236 5.62 -15.93 8.44
CA TRP A 236 6.07 -14.73 9.15
C TRP A 236 7.04 -15.00 10.29
#